data_AF-A0A524KER1-F1
#
_entry.id   AF-A0A524KER1-F1
#
_cell.length_a   1.000
_cell.length_b   1.000
_cell.length_c   1.000
_cell.angle_alpha   90.00
_cell.angle_beta   90.00
_cell.angle_gamma   90.00
#
_symmetry.space_group_name_H-M   'P 1'
#
loop_
_entity.id
_entity.type
_entity.pdbx_description
1 polymer ?
#
loop_
_entity_poly.entity_id
_entity_poly.type
_entity_poly.pdbx_seq_one_letter_code
_entity_poly.pdbx_strand_id
1 'polypeptide(L)'
;MKRALLVLAAILVVSPVFAQSAGGGGTLGTSGTLDTSGSIKQVSDLYPVRVDVVRVFSHAQGFRVVYRKGQTGFAEAYVPSTWFVAGGKAQLIRAHGPVYPYMVVYYKSDGTFSHLKLYVQRNLSDPTWGQISGDPGDVFKVDTIKLEY
;
A
#
# COMPACT_ATOMS: atom_id res chain seq x y z
N MET A 1 41.02 -4.26 -66.08
CA MET A 1 41.41 -5.27 -65.07
C MET A 1 40.60 -5.01 -63.80
N LYS A 2 40.23 -6.10 -63.11
CA LYS A 2 39.68 -6.17 -61.74
C LYS A 2 38.16 -5.97 -61.59
N ARG A 3 37.54 -7.14 -61.41
CA ARG A 3 36.20 -7.50 -60.94
C ARG A 3 35.87 -6.85 -59.60
N ALA A 4 34.59 -6.51 -59.38
CA ALA A 4 33.91 -6.80 -58.11
C ALA A 4 32.38 -6.67 -58.29
N LEU A 5 31.74 -7.83 -58.30
CA LEU A 5 30.32 -8.05 -58.03
C LEU A 5 30.11 -7.86 -56.52
N LEU A 6 29.10 -7.09 -56.10
CA LEU A 6 28.54 -7.18 -54.75
C LEU A 6 27.05 -6.79 -54.78
N VAL A 7 26.23 -7.83 -54.86
CA VAL A 7 24.83 -7.84 -54.41
C VAL A 7 24.85 -8.04 -52.90
N LEU A 8 24.17 -7.21 -52.11
CA LEU A 8 23.62 -7.67 -50.82
C LEU A 8 22.52 -6.74 -50.26
N ALA A 9 21.30 -7.27 -50.31
CA ALA A 9 20.20 -7.22 -49.34
C ALA A 9 19.91 -5.91 -48.56
N ALA A 10 18.82 -5.25 -48.95
CA ALA A 10 18.04 -4.40 -48.06
C ALA A 10 17.37 -5.27 -46.98
N ILE A 11 17.79 -5.11 -45.72
CA ILE A 11 17.11 -5.70 -44.56
C ILE A 11 15.98 -4.74 -44.16
N LEU A 12 14.75 -5.13 -44.50
CA LEU A 12 13.52 -4.52 -44.01
C LEU A 12 13.43 -4.74 -42.48
N VAL A 13 13.61 -3.67 -41.71
CA VAL A 13 13.31 -3.65 -40.28
C VAL A 13 11.78 -3.61 -40.14
N VAL A 14 11.16 -4.77 -39.96
CA VAL A 14 9.75 -4.86 -39.56
C VAL A 14 9.67 -4.53 -38.07
N SER A 15 9.38 -3.27 -37.77
CA SER A 15 8.96 -2.85 -36.44
C SER A 15 7.61 -3.52 -36.13
N PRO A 16 7.37 -4.07 -34.92
CA PRO A 16 6.02 -4.43 -34.52
C PRO A 16 5.22 -3.14 -34.38
N VAL A 17 4.41 -2.83 -35.38
CA VAL A 17 3.33 -1.85 -35.29
C VAL A 17 2.37 -2.38 -34.23
N PHE A 18 2.33 -1.72 -33.08
CA PHE A 18 1.26 -1.90 -32.11
C PHE A 18 -0.05 -1.54 -32.83
N ALA A 19 -0.80 -2.57 -33.22
CA ALA A 19 -2.16 -2.42 -33.69
C ALA A 19 -3.02 -1.95 -32.50
N GLN A 20 -3.14 -0.64 -32.35
CA GLN A 20 -4.16 -0.06 -31.48
C GLN A 20 -5.49 -0.24 -32.22
N SER A 21 -6.12 -1.40 -32.01
CA SER A 21 -7.46 -1.64 -32.54
C SER A 21 -8.40 -0.59 -31.96
N ALA A 22 -8.83 0.34 -32.80
CA ALA A 22 -9.94 1.22 -32.52
C ALA A 22 -11.15 0.32 -32.19
N GLY A 23 -11.56 0.34 -30.92
CA GLY A 23 -12.69 -0.42 -30.42
C GLY A 23 -13.97 0.00 -31.14
N GLY A 24 -14.39 -0.83 -32.09
CA GLY A 24 -15.75 -0.83 -32.60
C GLY A 24 -16.72 -1.18 -31.46
N GLY A 25 -17.86 -0.48 -31.45
CA GLY A 25 -18.91 -0.61 -30.46
C GLY A 25 -19.34 -2.06 -30.24
N GLY A 26 -19.25 -2.49 -28.99
CA GLY A 26 -19.76 -3.76 -28.50
C GLY A 26 -20.17 -3.58 -27.05
N THR A 27 -21.48 -3.62 -26.81
CA THR A 27 -22.15 -3.58 -25.52
C THR A 27 -21.64 -4.68 -24.58
N LEU A 28 -21.01 -4.29 -23.46
CA LEU A 28 -20.66 -5.17 -22.35
C LEU A 28 -20.78 -4.42 -21.02
N GLY A 29 -21.27 -5.13 -20.01
CA GLY A 29 -21.88 -4.61 -18.80
C GLY A 29 -20.98 -3.76 -17.89
N THR A 30 -21.66 -2.86 -17.19
CA THR A 30 -21.37 -2.24 -15.89
C THR A 30 -19.98 -2.52 -15.32
N SER A 31 -18.97 -1.84 -15.87
CA SER A 31 -17.66 -1.71 -15.21
C SER A 31 -16.95 -0.45 -15.71
N GLY A 32 -17.11 0.62 -14.93
CA GLY A 32 -16.13 1.71 -14.81
C GLY A 32 -15.65 2.38 -16.10
N THR A 33 -16.54 2.92 -16.92
CA THR A 33 -16.14 3.94 -17.90
C THR A 33 -15.91 5.25 -17.17
N LEU A 34 -14.64 5.65 -17.03
CA LEU A 34 -14.24 7.00 -16.62
C LEU A 34 -14.82 8.00 -17.64
N ASP A 35 -15.74 8.87 -17.20
CA ASP A 35 -16.27 9.92 -18.06
C ASP A 35 -15.28 11.09 -18.15
N THR A 36 -15.22 11.74 -19.30
CA THR A 36 -14.33 12.87 -19.59
C THR A 36 -14.81 14.16 -18.91
N SER A 37 -15.75 14.09 -17.94
CA SER A 37 -16.41 15.29 -17.38
C SER A 37 -15.60 15.98 -16.29
N GLY A 38 -14.47 15.40 -15.86
CA GLY A 38 -13.68 15.93 -14.74
C GLY A 38 -14.44 15.94 -13.41
N SER A 39 -15.62 15.32 -13.33
CA SER A 39 -16.43 15.26 -12.11
C SER A 39 -16.18 13.96 -11.34
N ILE A 40 -15.96 14.06 -10.02
CA ILE A 40 -15.82 12.90 -9.13
C ILE A 40 -17.21 12.28 -8.96
N LYS A 41 -17.53 11.23 -9.73
CA LYS A 41 -18.83 10.55 -9.65
C LYS A 41 -19.00 9.64 -8.43
N GLN A 42 -17.91 9.17 -7.85
CA GLN A 42 -17.93 8.28 -6.70
C GLN A 42 -16.99 8.80 -5.61
N VAL A 43 -17.56 9.55 -4.68
CA VAL A 43 -16.84 9.99 -3.47
C VAL A 43 -16.57 8.75 -2.61
N SER A 44 -15.32 8.53 -2.25
CA SER A 44 -14.96 7.49 -1.28
C SER A 44 -15.48 7.90 0.10
N ASP A 45 -16.22 7.02 0.76
CA ASP A 45 -16.60 7.21 2.17
C ASP A 45 -15.38 7.14 3.11
N LEU A 46 -14.28 6.56 2.63
CA LEU A 46 -13.05 6.42 3.41
C LEU A 46 -12.10 7.58 3.17
N TYR A 47 -11.54 8.14 4.24
CA TYR A 47 -10.40 9.03 4.20
C TYR A 47 -9.18 8.40 4.89
N PRO A 48 -7.99 8.47 4.27
CA PRO A 48 -6.76 7.97 4.86
C PRO A 48 -6.09 9.02 5.76
N VAL A 49 -5.61 8.59 6.92
CA VAL A 49 -4.68 9.38 7.74
C VAL A 49 -3.36 8.63 7.86
N ARG A 50 -2.30 9.27 7.38
CA ARG A 50 -0.94 8.73 7.44
C ARG A 50 -0.22 9.26 8.68
N VAL A 51 0.45 8.37 9.39
CA VAL A 51 1.38 8.69 10.48
C VAL A 51 2.75 8.06 10.22
N ASP A 52 3.80 8.79 10.57
CA ASP A 52 5.16 8.26 10.49
C ASP A 52 5.44 7.38 11.71
N VAL A 53 5.87 6.16 11.43
CA VAL A 53 6.14 5.15 12.44
C VAL A 53 7.62 5.23 12.79
N VAL A 54 7.91 5.15 14.08
CA VAL A 54 9.28 5.20 14.61
C VAL A 54 9.78 3.78 14.83
N ARG A 55 8.95 2.94 15.46
CA ARG A 55 9.28 1.53 15.74
C ARG A 55 8.05 0.64 15.70
N VAL A 56 8.25 -0.60 15.30
CA VAL A 56 7.24 -1.66 15.30
C VAL A 56 7.77 -2.82 16.14
N PHE A 57 7.08 -3.12 17.23
CA PHE A 57 7.39 -4.27 18.07
C PHE A 57 6.48 -5.43 17.71
N SER A 58 7.08 -6.56 17.36
CA SER A 58 6.37 -7.79 17.04
C SER A 58 6.09 -8.63 18.29
N HIS A 59 4.91 -9.26 18.31
CA HIS A 59 4.48 -10.22 19.33
C HIS A 59 3.49 -11.22 18.72
N ALA A 60 3.28 -12.38 19.35
CA ALA A 60 2.32 -13.39 18.88
C ALA A 60 0.87 -12.87 18.82
N GLN A 61 0.51 -11.98 19.76
CA GLN A 61 -0.81 -11.34 19.82
C GLN A 61 -0.98 -10.17 18.83
N GLY A 62 0.09 -9.65 18.23
CA GLY A 62 0.00 -8.50 17.32
C GLY A 62 1.26 -7.64 17.23
N PHE A 63 1.09 -6.41 16.74
CA PHE A 63 2.15 -5.41 16.62
C PHE A 63 1.86 -4.19 17.49
N ARG A 64 2.81 -3.79 18.32
CA ARG A 64 2.81 -2.47 18.97
C ARG A 64 3.55 -1.49 18.06
N VAL A 65 2.83 -0.51 17.56
CA VAL A 65 3.30 0.49 16.60
C VAL A 65 3.49 1.81 17.34
N VAL A 66 4.74 2.27 17.44
CA VAL A 66 5.07 3.58 18.01
C VAL A 66 5.18 4.58 16.87
N TYR A 67 4.36 5.62 16.89
CA TYR A 67 4.30 6.64 15.85
C TYR A 67 4.46 8.05 16.42
N ARG A 68 4.85 8.99 15.57
CA ARG A 68 5.01 10.39 15.97
C ARG A 68 3.64 11.07 16.10
N LYS A 69 3.44 11.78 17.21
CA LYS A 69 2.28 12.62 17.51
C LYS A 69 2.73 14.07 17.62
N GLY A 70 2.17 14.95 16.79
CA GLY A 70 2.59 16.35 16.73
C GLY A 70 4.09 16.52 16.40
N GLN A 71 4.72 17.55 16.97
CA GLN A 71 6.13 17.87 16.70
C GLN A 71 7.12 17.06 17.55
N THR A 72 6.77 16.74 18.79
CA THR A 72 7.70 16.17 19.78
C THR A 72 7.18 14.91 20.47
N GLY A 73 5.91 14.55 20.26
CA GLY A 73 5.27 13.45 20.95
C GLY A 73 5.43 12.11 20.24
N PHE A 74 5.26 11.05 21.01
CA PHE A 74 5.06 9.71 20.51
C PHE A 74 3.76 9.15 21.08
N ALA A 75 3.06 8.37 20.27
CA ALA A 75 1.88 7.64 20.68
C ALA A 75 2.00 6.19 20.19
N GLU A 76 1.15 5.33 20.76
CA GLU A 76 1.20 3.90 20.54
C GLU A 76 -0.13 3.40 20.00
N ALA A 77 -0.05 2.46 19.07
CA ALA A 77 -1.20 1.72 18.58
C ALA A 77 -0.91 0.22 18.68
N TYR A 78 -1.86 -0.53 19.22
CA TYR A 78 -1.77 -1.98 19.33
C TYR A 78 -2.63 -2.57 18.21
N VAL A 79 -2.01 -3.31 17.30
CA VAL A 79 -2.69 -3.92 16.15
C VAL A 79 -2.76 -5.43 16.36
N PRO A 80 -3.96 -6.00 16.61
CA PRO A 80 -4.12 -7.43 16.88
C PRO A 80 -3.68 -8.29 15.69
N SER A 81 -3.05 -9.43 15.95
CA SER A 81 -2.66 -10.39 14.90
C SER A 81 -3.87 -10.94 14.15
N THR A 82 -5.03 -11.04 14.81
CA THR A 82 -6.32 -11.46 14.23
C THR A 82 -6.82 -10.53 13.12
N TRP A 83 -6.31 -9.29 13.03
CA TRP A 83 -6.70 -8.36 11.96
C TRP A 83 -5.97 -8.62 10.65
N PHE A 84 -4.83 -9.32 10.67
CA PHE A 84 -3.99 -9.59 9.50
C PHE A 84 -4.43 -10.87 8.77
N VAL A 85 -5.70 -10.90 8.37
CA VAL A 85 -6.30 -11.97 7.57
C VAL A 85 -6.81 -11.41 6.25
N ALA A 86 -7.10 -12.28 5.28
CA ALA A 86 -7.70 -11.85 4.01
C ALA A 86 -9.04 -11.13 4.28
N GLY A 87 -9.15 -9.87 3.83
CA GLY A 87 -10.33 -9.03 4.13
C GLY A 87 -10.41 -8.50 5.56
N GLY A 88 -9.37 -8.69 6.37
CA GLY A 88 -9.31 -8.22 7.75
C GLY A 88 -9.09 -6.71 7.88
N LYS A 89 -9.06 -6.23 9.13
CA LYS A 89 -8.92 -4.80 9.47
C LYS A 89 -7.48 -4.30 9.37
N ALA A 90 -6.50 -5.15 9.08
CA ALA A 90 -5.10 -4.75 8.95
C ALA A 90 -4.39 -5.48 7.82
N GLN A 91 -3.50 -4.76 7.14
CA GLN A 91 -2.57 -5.33 6.18
C GLN A 91 -1.14 -4.98 6.55
N LEU A 92 -0.25 -5.97 6.55
CA LEU A 92 1.19 -5.78 6.73
C LEU A 92 1.88 -5.77 5.37
N ILE A 93 2.54 -4.68 5.03
CA ILE A 93 3.31 -4.54 3.79
C ILE A 93 4.79 -4.42 4.14
N ARG A 94 5.58 -5.41 3.72
CA ARG A 94 7.04 -5.44 3.93
C ARG A 94 7.76 -5.00 2.66
N ALA A 95 8.43 -3.85 2.73
CA ALA A 95 9.08 -3.24 1.59
C ALA A 95 10.47 -2.70 1.94
N HIS A 96 11.20 -2.23 0.94
CA HIS A 96 12.53 -1.63 1.10
C HIS A 96 12.45 -0.15 0.75
N GLY A 97 13.18 0.68 1.50
CA GLY A 97 13.34 2.09 1.19
C GLY A 97 13.36 2.97 2.45
N PRO A 98 13.88 4.20 2.33
CA PRO A 98 14.02 5.10 3.47
C PRO A 98 12.67 5.65 3.98
N VAL A 99 11.60 5.49 3.19
CA VAL A 99 10.26 5.99 3.54
C VAL A 99 9.56 5.13 4.60
N TYR A 100 10.06 3.92 4.85
CA TYR A 100 9.48 2.99 5.81
C TYR A 100 10.19 3.09 7.17
N PRO A 101 9.45 2.92 8.29
CA PRO A 101 8.05 2.52 8.37
C PRO A 101 7.05 3.70 8.43
N TYR A 102 5.81 3.44 8.00
CA TYR A 102 4.66 4.33 8.21
C TYR A 102 3.36 3.52 8.30
N MET A 103 2.32 4.14 8.85
CA MET A 103 1.00 3.53 8.96
C MET A 103 -0.05 4.44 8.34
N VAL A 104 -1.00 3.85 7.63
CA VAL A 104 -2.18 4.54 7.09
C VAL A 104 -3.40 3.94 7.74
N VAL A 105 -4.16 4.76 8.46
CA VAL A 105 -5.44 4.38 9.06
C VAL A 105 -6.57 4.97 8.22
N TYR A 106 -7.53 4.15 7.86
CA TYR A 106 -8.69 4.55 7.08
C TYR A 106 -9.88 4.69 8.02
N TYR A 107 -10.51 5.85 7.99
CA TYR A 107 -11.73 6.15 8.72
C TYR A 107 -12.86 6.41 7.73
N LYS A 108 -14.10 6.11 8.14
CA LYS A 108 -15.29 6.54 7.41
C LYS A 108 -15.59 8.01 7.68
N SER A 109 -16.48 8.60 6.89
CA SER A 109 -16.92 10.00 7.03
C SER A 109 -17.40 10.38 8.44
N ASP A 110 -17.94 9.43 9.21
CA ASP A 110 -18.38 9.61 10.61
C ASP A 110 -17.22 9.52 11.65
N GLY A 111 -15.99 9.28 11.20
CA GLY A 111 -14.82 9.11 12.05
C GLY A 111 -14.63 7.69 12.59
N THR A 112 -15.48 6.73 12.22
CA THR A 112 -15.32 5.33 12.65
C THR A 112 -14.16 4.64 11.95
N PHE A 113 -13.43 3.83 12.71
CA PHE A 113 -12.32 3.03 12.19
C PHE A 113 -12.81 1.99 11.18
N SER A 114 -12.17 1.94 10.00
CA SER A 114 -12.42 0.92 8.98
C SER A 114 -11.35 -0.15 8.99
N HIS A 115 -10.11 0.24 8.64
CA HIS A 115 -8.96 -0.65 8.57
C HIS A 115 -7.66 0.15 8.55
N LEU A 116 -6.53 -0.53 8.61
CA LEU A 116 -5.21 0.09 8.47
C LEU A 116 -4.28 -0.70 7.54
N LYS A 117 -3.26 0.00 7.07
CA LYS A 117 -2.12 -0.58 6.36
C LYS A 117 -0.85 -0.17 7.09
N LEU A 118 -0.09 -1.17 7.53
CA LEU A 118 1.18 -1.00 8.22
C LEU A 118 2.30 -1.32 7.24
N TYR A 119 3.08 -0.32 6.88
CA TYR A 119 4.21 -0.44 5.97
C TYR A 119 5.51 -0.44 6.77
N VAL A 120 6.32 -1.47 6.58
CA VAL A 120 7.49 -1.75 7.41
C VAL A 120 8.69 -2.16 6.59
N GLN A 121 9.87 -2.04 7.18
CA GLN A 121 11.11 -2.54 6.60
C GLN A 121 11.02 -4.06 6.42
N ARG A 122 11.41 -4.55 5.24
CA ARG A 122 11.43 -6.00 4.95
C ARG A 122 12.49 -6.72 5.78
N ASN A 123 13.62 -6.07 6.05
CA ASN A 123 14.67 -6.62 6.89
C ASN A 123 14.24 -6.56 8.37
N LEU A 124 14.08 -7.71 9.01
CA LEU A 124 13.71 -7.80 10.43
C LEU A 124 14.83 -7.37 11.38
N SER A 125 16.08 -7.31 10.90
CA SER A 125 17.22 -6.80 11.67
C SER A 125 17.35 -5.27 11.61
N ASP A 126 16.44 -4.59 10.91
CA ASP A 126 16.42 -3.12 10.86
C ASP A 126 16.08 -2.52 12.25
N PRO A 127 16.71 -1.41 12.67
CA PRO A 127 16.46 -0.80 13.99
C PRO A 127 15.01 -0.37 14.24
N THR A 128 14.22 -0.24 13.17
CA THR A 128 12.79 0.06 13.28
C THR A 128 11.97 -1.12 13.79
N TRP A 129 12.53 -2.34 13.78
CA TRP A 129 11.93 -3.51 14.40
C TRP A 129 12.34 -3.67 15.87
N GLY A 130 11.40 -4.16 16.65
CA GLY A 130 11.63 -4.66 18.01
C GLY A 130 10.77 -5.88 18.30
N GLN A 131 10.94 -6.40 19.51
CA GLN A 131 10.13 -7.50 20.03
C GLN A 131 9.60 -7.12 21.41
N ILE A 132 8.36 -7.49 21.68
CA ILE A 132 7.80 -7.40 23.03
C ILE A 132 8.18 -8.68 23.77
N SER A 133 8.79 -8.55 24.95
CA SER A 133 9.09 -9.66 25.85
C SER A 133 7.97 -9.84 26.88
N GLY A 134 7.76 -11.09 27.30
CA GLY A 134 6.72 -11.44 28.28
C GLY A 134 5.31 -11.45 27.70
N ASP A 135 4.32 -11.55 28.59
CA ASP A 135 2.90 -11.49 28.24
C ASP A 135 2.43 -10.02 28.20
N PRO A 136 1.95 -9.51 27.04
CA PRO A 136 1.37 -8.18 26.94
C PRO A 136 0.01 -8.05 27.65
N GLY A 137 -0.59 -9.16 28.09
CA GLY A 137 -1.92 -9.20 28.68
C GLY A 137 -2.98 -8.81 27.65
N ASP A 138 -3.79 -7.81 28.00
CA ASP A 138 -5.02 -7.47 27.26
C ASP A 138 -4.87 -6.28 26.31
N VAL A 139 -3.66 -5.73 26.14
CA VAL A 139 -3.42 -4.54 25.30
C VAL A 139 -3.76 -4.75 23.82
N PHE A 140 -3.79 -6.01 23.35
CA PHE A 140 -4.20 -6.38 22.00
C PHE A 140 -5.70 -6.71 21.87
N LYS A 141 -6.50 -6.61 22.93
CA LYS A 141 -7.96 -6.77 22.87
C LYS A 141 -8.61 -5.45 22.46
N VAL A 142 -8.35 -5.02 21.23
CA VAL A 142 -8.88 -3.78 20.67
C VAL A 142 -9.69 -4.05 19.40
N ASP A 143 -10.76 -3.28 19.21
CA ASP A 143 -11.66 -3.39 18.04
C ASP A 143 -11.52 -2.24 17.05
N THR A 144 -10.95 -1.12 17.50
CA THR A 144 -10.80 0.12 16.75
C THR A 144 -9.45 0.76 17.06
N ILE A 145 -8.98 1.61 16.15
CA ILE A 145 -7.83 2.50 16.39
C ILE A 145 -8.31 3.92 16.24
N LYS A 146 -7.95 4.75 17.23
CA LYS A 146 -8.07 6.19 17.18
C LYS A 146 -6.68 6.78 17.32
N LEU A 147 -6.21 7.41 16.25
CA LEU A 147 -4.92 8.08 16.26
C LEU A 147 -4.96 9.32 17.17
N GLU A 148 -3.82 9.58 17.80
CA GLU A 148 -3.59 10.78 18.57
C GLU A 148 -2.75 11.78 17.76
N TYR A 149 -3.11 13.06 17.83
CA TYR A 149 -2.43 14.15 17.10
C TYR A 149 -1.90 15.22 18.06
#